data_AF-A0ABD3FML9-F1
#
_entry.id   AF-A0ABD3FML9-F1
#
_cell.length_a   1.000
_cell.length_b   1.000
_cell.length_c   1.000
_cell.angle_alpha   90.00
_cell.angle_beta   90.00
_cell.angle_gamma   90.00
#
_symmetry.space_group_name_H-M   'P 1'
#
loop_
_entity.id
_entity.type
_entity.pdbx_description
1 polymer ?
#
loop_
_entity_poly.entity_id
_entity_poly.type
_entity_poly.pdbx_seq_one_letter_code
_entity_poly.pdbx_strand_id
1 'polypeptide(L)'
;METLPAALQREICSFAAAPELIPHELDAHNGSRFATHLTEPSTRNMRRLARVCRAWKDIVTEICAEHGATRALTLRFTTGQEQEQETQILKQLSTDKTGEKLLDLRIIITAEKRALWWDLDAHGQTPSPDQAEAAATELSQWVEWRNILELCPNLMRLDLTGVPLHHLAMGDLLDAASTYCKKVEALILPKKDRLYADAVEDNIDFVFGRLYVALQRWNEASSGKGLRQLTVPSRSEFDRERTSNEFLTAVLKFCPRLEYLDGWKRSYHEGTRLVASDESLCVTRDVWKTFCKSCVALREFSWVVVPFSDEFFLPFGETKPHLTRLQLTYNTRAPFRIRRNEYTTGGLNVALVGCPALEHLDIVLHRLQPCDALIYPQIDEMIDPDVFNDEFFLASTFNCPQLRSLCIRELGSVSNSRKGTLAGVNTITDRGLAALWRAPHLTSIDLQDVRCSASSILDFFRADTNTCQFRRAQFRELGVCFGEVVQSVLNELATESDRGLADYLTKMSRMISLSSRRGYVFERSWLVEMQHAIQAKFKQGELRFAVFTVNKDKDTGLHSRSSHSVEQGAIAKILARAWIKGDVLRIGRLVLYTQEPALDLRLQKVLRTRTTHTSSWIVTE
;
A
#
# COMPACT_ATOMS: atom_id res chain seq x y z
N MET A 1 26.95 -4.87 28.27
CA MET A 1 26.81 -3.55 27.65
C MET A 1 26.49 -2.57 28.76
N GLU A 2 27.40 -1.64 29.04
CA GLU A 2 27.13 -0.56 29.99
C GLU A 2 25.92 0.26 29.50
N THR A 3 24.98 0.52 30.41
CA THR A 3 23.78 1.29 30.11
C THR A 3 24.17 2.74 29.86
N LEU A 4 23.85 3.27 28.67
CA LEU A 4 23.99 4.69 28.35
C LEU A 4 23.38 5.57 29.46
N PRO A 5 23.91 6.77 29.75
CA PRO A 5 23.31 7.67 30.72
C PRO A 5 21.84 7.96 30.38
N ALA A 6 20.98 8.00 31.40
CA ALA A 6 19.53 8.18 31.22
C ALA A 6 19.17 9.45 30.44
N ALA A 7 19.97 10.52 30.57
CA ALA A 7 19.82 11.74 29.78
C ALA A 7 20.02 11.49 28.28
N LEU A 8 21.05 10.73 27.91
CA LEU A 8 21.34 10.38 26.51
C LEU A 8 20.29 9.40 25.95
N GLN A 9 19.82 8.46 26.76
CA GLN A 9 18.73 7.55 26.40
C GLN A 9 17.42 8.31 26.14
N ARG A 10 17.11 9.32 26.97
CA ARG A 10 15.95 10.21 26.77
C ARG A 10 16.11 11.08 25.53
N GLU A 11 17.29 11.57 25.24
CA GLU A 11 17.56 12.36 24.03
C GLU A 11 17.39 11.49 22.77
N ILE A 12 17.97 10.29 22.75
CA ILE A 12 17.79 9.29 21.68
C ILE A 12 16.32 8.92 21.50
N CYS A 13 15.58 8.67 22.60
CA CYS A 13 14.16 8.39 22.56
C CYS A 13 13.33 9.60 22.12
N SER A 14 13.70 10.83 22.50
CA SER A 14 13.01 12.06 22.07
C SER A 14 13.20 12.33 20.57
N PHE A 15 14.38 11.99 20.04
CA PHE A 15 14.66 11.99 18.61
C PHE A 15 13.87 10.88 17.89
N ALA A 16 13.83 9.68 18.46
CA ALA A 16 13.04 8.55 17.92
C ALA A 16 11.51 8.70 18.10
N ALA A 17 11.07 9.63 18.96
CA ALA A 17 9.69 10.01 19.21
C ALA A 17 9.34 11.38 18.59
N ALA A 18 10.28 12.04 17.91
CA ALA A 18 9.91 13.09 16.98
C ALA A 18 8.88 12.48 16.02
N PRO A 19 7.87 13.22 15.57
CA PRO A 19 6.96 12.78 14.54
C PRO A 19 7.75 12.64 13.22
N GLU A 20 8.66 11.67 13.15
CA GLU A 20 9.07 11.09 11.89
C GLU A 20 7.78 10.49 11.33
N LEU A 21 7.32 11.14 10.27
CA LEU A 21 6.31 10.61 9.40
C LEU A 21 6.94 9.39 8.73
N ILE A 22 6.79 8.25 9.39
CA ILE A 22 7.23 6.95 8.91
C ILE A 22 5.95 6.23 8.53
N PRO A 23 5.63 6.11 7.24
CA PRO A 23 4.64 5.16 6.77
C PRO A 23 4.99 3.84 7.42
N HIS A 24 4.04 3.27 8.17
CA HIS A 24 4.23 2.00 8.86
C HIS A 24 4.92 1.04 7.90
N GLU A 25 6.20 0.72 8.16
CA GLU A 25 6.89 -0.30 7.38
C GLU A 25 5.96 -1.52 7.40
N LEU A 26 5.64 -2.03 6.23
CA LEU A 26 4.78 -3.18 6.14
C LEU A 26 5.41 -4.25 7.04
N ASP A 27 4.61 -4.93 7.89
CA ASP A 27 5.08 -6.21 8.39
C ASP A 27 5.66 -6.92 7.19
N ALA A 28 6.86 -7.52 7.31
CA ALA A 28 7.54 -8.23 6.23
C ALA A 28 6.69 -9.36 5.61
N HIS A 29 5.45 -9.51 6.08
CA HIS A 29 4.45 -10.48 5.73
C HIS A 29 3.34 -9.90 4.82
N ASN A 30 3.14 -8.58 4.79
CA ASN A 30 2.09 -7.88 4.04
C ASN A 30 2.61 -6.71 3.19
N GLY A 31 3.88 -6.78 2.75
CA GLY A 31 4.63 -5.79 1.96
C GLY A 31 3.97 -5.15 0.72
N SER A 32 2.75 -5.55 0.36
CA SER A 32 2.11 -5.27 -0.91
C SER A 32 1.04 -4.16 -0.89
N ARG A 33 0.77 -3.50 0.24
CA ARG A 33 -0.36 -2.54 0.34
C ARG A 33 -0.08 -1.25 1.08
N PHE A 34 1.09 -0.64 0.86
CA PHE A 34 1.40 0.65 1.52
C PHE A 34 0.38 1.75 1.17
N ALA A 35 -0.24 1.68 0.00
CA ALA A 35 -1.33 2.57 -0.42
C ALA A 35 -2.55 2.56 0.53
N THR A 36 -2.75 1.48 1.29
CA THR A 36 -3.84 1.37 2.29
C THR A 36 -3.44 1.82 3.70
N HIS A 37 -2.18 2.22 3.89
CA HIS A 37 -1.64 2.64 5.19
C HIS A 37 -1.39 4.16 5.19
N LEU A 38 -2.16 4.86 6.02
CA LEU A 38 -2.02 6.31 6.22
C LEU A 38 -0.64 6.65 6.80
N THR A 39 -0.13 7.82 6.46
CA THR A 39 1.12 8.34 7.00
C THR A 39 0.83 9.02 8.33
N GLU A 40 1.18 8.34 9.42
CA GLU A 40 0.92 8.77 10.81
C GLU A 40 2.21 8.77 11.65
N PRO A 41 2.26 9.57 12.73
CA PRO A 41 3.35 9.51 13.70
C PRO A 41 3.47 8.09 14.29
N SER A 42 4.67 7.52 14.25
CA SER A 42 4.88 6.12 14.62
C SER A 42 5.81 6.00 15.82
N THR A 43 5.32 5.42 16.93
CA THR A 43 6.17 5.00 18.05
C THR A 43 6.96 3.72 17.75
N ARG A 44 7.04 3.29 16.49
CA ARG A 44 7.68 2.01 16.14
C ARG A 44 9.20 2.02 16.28
N ASN A 45 9.89 3.12 15.93
CA ASN A 45 11.33 3.22 16.16
C ASN A 45 11.63 3.08 17.66
N MET A 46 10.80 3.71 18.48
CA MET A 46 10.77 3.50 19.92
C MET A 46 10.50 2.02 20.29
N ARG A 47 9.50 1.35 19.69
CA ARG A 47 9.25 -0.09 19.91
C ARG A 47 10.38 -1.00 19.41
N ARG A 48 11.18 -0.59 18.41
CA ARG A 48 12.39 -1.31 17.96
C ARG A 48 13.49 -1.15 19.01
N LEU A 49 13.71 0.06 19.52
CA LEU A 49 14.62 0.34 20.64
C LEU A 49 14.23 -0.46 21.88
N ALA A 50 12.94 -0.59 22.18
CA ALA A 50 12.42 -1.42 23.27
C ALA A 50 12.80 -2.91 23.16
N ARG A 51 13.20 -3.39 21.98
CA ARG A 51 13.66 -4.78 21.76
C ARG A 51 15.15 -4.97 22.02
N VAL A 52 15.92 -3.91 22.24
CA VAL A 52 17.38 -3.98 22.44
C VAL A 52 17.70 -4.62 23.80
N CYS A 53 17.09 -4.16 24.89
CA CYS A 53 17.18 -4.78 26.21
C CYS A 53 16.02 -4.33 27.12
N ARG A 54 15.92 -4.92 28.32
CA ARG A 54 14.86 -4.58 29.31
C ARG A 54 14.89 -3.11 29.71
N ALA A 55 16.06 -2.53 29.96
CA ALA A 55 16.18 -1.12 30.34
C ALA A 55 15.62 -0.16 29.26
N TRP A 56 15.92 -0.43 27.98
CA TRP A 56 15.32 0.32 26.86
C TRP A 56 13.81 0.10 26.75
N LYS A 57 13.31 -1.10 27.05
CA LYS A 57 11.88 -1.39 27.05
C LYS A 57 11.12 -0.54 28.05
N ASP A 58 11.62 -0.45 29.28
CA ASP A 58 10.94 0.27 30.36
C ASP A 58 10.92 1.78 30.08
N ILE A 59 12.05 2.33 29.65
CA ILE A 59 12.19 3.76 29.26
C ILE A 59 11.31 4.11 28.07
N VAL A 60 11.30 3.28 27.02
CA VAL A 60 10.44 3.51 25.86
C VAL A 60 8.96 3.50 26.26
N THR A 61 8.57 2.58 27.14
CA THR A 61 7.18 2.45 27.59
C THR A 61 6.74 3.69 28.37
N GLU A 62 7.60 4.19 29.27
CA GLU A 62 7.39 5.42 30.01
C GLU A 62 7.27 6.63 29.06
N ILE A 63 8.20 6.78 28.12
CA ILE A 63 8.18 7.90 27.16
C ILE A 63 6.99 7.81 26.20
N CYS A 64 6.56 6.62 25.79
CA CYS A 64 5.34 6.47 24.98
C CYS A 64 4.09 6.91 25.76
N ALA A 65 4.02 6.56 27.05
CA ALA A 65 2.92 6.97 27.92
C ALA A 65 2.95 8.49 28.16
N GLU A 66 4.12 9.06 28.43
CA GLU A 66 4.31 10.51 28.60
C GLU A 66 3.99 11.27 27.31
N HIS A 67 4.49 10.80 26.16
CA HIS A 67 4.22 11.40 24.85
C HIS A 67 2.72 11.37 24.52
N GLY A 68 2.06 10.23 24.73
CA GLY A 68 0.62 10.11 24.54
C GLY A 68 -0.22 10.94 25.51
N ALA A 69 0.26 11.15 26.74
CA ALA A 69 -0.46 11.90 27.76
C ALA A 69 -0.26 13.43 27.69
N THR A 70 0.88 13.90 27.19
CA THR A 70 1.27 15.32 27.29
C THR A 70 1.50 16.01 25.95
N ARG A 71 1.75 15.27 24.87
CA ARG A 71 2.14 15.86 23.57
C ARG A 71 1.11 15.68 22.46
N ALA A 72 0.09 14.86 22.67
CA ALA A 72 -1.01 14.66 21.73
C ALA A 72 -2.36 14.94 22.41
N LEU A 73 -3.24 15.68 21.73
CA LEU A 73 -4.57 16.02 22.24
C LEU A 73 -5.62 15.94 21.13
N THR A 74 -6.80 15.43 21.47
CA THR A 74 -7.98 15.49 20.60
C THR A 74 -9.02 16.40 21.21
N LEU A 75 -9.32 17.49 20.53
CA LEU A 75 -10.42 18.40 20.87
C LEU A 75 -11.69 17.93 20.17
N ARG A 76 -12.77 17.85 20.93
CA ARG A 76 -14.09 17.47 20.42
C ARG A 76 -15.06 18.60 20.69
N PHE A 77 -15.65 19.08 19.62
CA PHE A 77 -16.73 20.05 19.64
C PHE A 77 -18.03 19.36 19.23
N THR A 78 -19.10 19.63 19.96
CA THR A 78 -20.44 19.17 19.66
C THR A 78 -21.31 20.38 19.38
N THR A 79 -22.04 20.36 18.27
CA THR A 79 -22.93 21.45 17.91
C THR A 79 -23.90 21.77 19.05
N GLY A 80 -23.95 23.04 19.48
CA GLY A 80 -24.77 23.51 20.61
C GLY A 80 -24.10 23.46 21.99
N GLN A 81 -22.89 22.91 22.12
CA GLN A 81 -22.12 22.87 23.38
C GLN A 81 -20.75 23.56 23.26
N GLU A 82 -20.52 24.31 22.19
CA GLU A 82 -19.21 24.82 21.80
C GLU A 82 -18.60 25.74 22.86
N GLN A 83 -19.40 26.64 23.45
CA GLN A 83 -18.91 27.62 24.42
C GLN A 83 -18.48 26.96 25.74
N GLU A 84 -19.22 25.96 26.21
CA GLU A 84 -18.85 25.20 27.41
C GLU A 84 -17.58 24.38 27.15
N GLN A 85 -17.53 23.70 25.99
CA GLN A 85 -16.38 22.90 25.58
C GLN A 85 -15.13 23.77 25.37
N GLU A 86 -15.26 24.94 24.75
CA GLU A 86 -14.17 25.91 24.61
C GLU A 86 -13.63 26.30 26.00
N THR A 87 -14.50 26.65 26.94
CA THR A 87 -14.08 27.05 28.30
C THR A 87 -13.33 25.91 29.01
N GLN A 88 -13.81 24.67 28.88
CA GLN A 88 -13.14 23.49 29.44
C GLN A 88 -11.77 23.24 28.78
N ILE A 89 -11.69 23.39 27.45
CA ILE A 89 -10.45 23.20 26.69
C ILE A 89 -9.43 24.28 27.05
N LEU A 90 -9.82 25.55 27.14
CA LEU A 90 -8.94 26.65 27.53
C LEU A 90 -8.36 26.42 28.93
N LYS A 91 -9.19 25.95 29.87
CA LYS A 91 -8.73 25.56 31.20
C LYS A 91 -7.73 24.41 31.14
N GLN A 92 -7.99 23.38 30.34
CA GLN A 92 -7.09 22.24 30.17
C GLN A 92 -5.73 22.66 29.58
N LEU A 93 -5.73 23.45 28.49
CA LEU A 93 -4.51 23.90 27.82
C LEU A 93 -3.68 24.84 28.68
N SER A 94 -4.33 25.67 29.49
CA SER A 94 -3.66 26.59 30.42
C SER A 94 -3.09 25.89 31.65
N THR A 95 -3.67 24.76 32.07
CA THR A 95 -3.22 24.02 33.25
C THR A 95 -1.83 23.40 32.99
N ASP A 96 -0.87 23.64 33.89
CA ASP A 96 0.51 23.12 33.82
C ASP A 96 1.23 23.36 32.46
N LYS A 97 0.86 24.45 31.77
CA LYS A 97 1.37 24.78 30.42
C LYS A 97 1.24 23.62 29.44
N THR A 98 0.15 22.84 29.56
CA THR A 98 -0.09 21.67 28.70
C THR A 98 -0.10 22.06 27.22
N GLY A 99 -0.68 23.22 26.88
CA GLY A 99 -0.67 23.74 25.51
C GLY A 99 0.73 24.00 24.94
N GLU A 100 1.67 24.52 25.76
CA GLU A 100 3.06 24.73 25.32
C GLU A 100 3.78 23.40 25.04
N LYS A 101 3.40 22.31 25.71
CA LYS A 101 3.98 20.97 25.53
C LYS A 101 3.37 20.21 24.34
N LEU A 102 2.26 20.70 23.79
CA LEU A 102 1.51 20.03 22.74
C LEU A 102 2.24 20.09 21.39
N LEU A 103 2.37 18.92 20.74
CA LEU A 103 3.00 18.78 19.43
C LEU A 103 2.03 18.25 18.35
N ASP A 104 1.02 17.46 18.73
CA ASP A 104 0.02 16.89 17.84
C ASP A 104 -1.40 17.24 18.33
N LEU A 105 -2.18 17.89 17.48
CA LEU A 105 -3.53 18.33 17.77
C LEU A 105 -4.49 17.79 16.72
N ARG A 106 -5.50 17.06 17.19
CA ARG A 106 -6.63 16.63 16.37
C ARG A 106 -7.88 17.39 16.76
N ILE A 107 -8.60 17.92 15.78
CA ILE A 107 -9.87 18.61 16.00
C ILE A 107 -10.99 17.81 15.34
N ILE A 108 -12.06 17.59 16.10
CA ILE A 108 -13.25 16.88 15.66
C ILE A 108 -14.46 17.76 15.98
N ILE A 109 -15.31 17.99 14.98
CA ILE A 109 -16.57 18.71 15.11
C ILE A 109 -17.67 17.72 14.77
N THR A 110 -18.44 17.32 15.76
CA THR A 110 -19.56 16.40 15.62
C THR A 110 -20.88 17.17 15.69
N ALA A 111 -21.77 16.94 14.72
CA ALA A 111 -23.17 17.32 14.91
C ALA A 111 -23.76 16.47 16.04
N GLU A 112 -24.51 17.07 16.96
CA GLU A 112 -25.34 16.32 17.90
C GLU A 112 -26.31 15.44 17.07
N LYS A 113 -26.67 14.24 17.55
CA LYS A 113 -27.66 13.36 16.88
C LYS A 113 -29.07 13.99 16.93
N ARG A 114 -29.27 15.11 16.27
CA ARG A 114 -30.57 15.67 15.94
C ARG A 114 -30.68 15.61 14.43
N ALA A 115 -31.83 15.15 13.96
CA ALA A 115 -32.16 15.18 12.55
C ALA A 115 -31.98 16.63 12.09
N LEU A 116 -30.96 16.85 11.29
CA LEU A 116 -30.75 18.14 10.66
C LEU A 116 -31.92 18.35 9.70
N TRP A 117 -32.30 19.58 9.37
CA TRP A 117 -33.48 19.82 8.52
C TRP A 117 -33.43 19.09 7.15
N TRP A 118 -32.25 18.68 6.67
CA TRP A 118 -32.08 17.85 5.48
C TRP A 118 -32.24 16.33 5.71
N ASP A 119 -32.20 15.84 6.95
CA ASP A 119 -32.67 14.47 7.29
C ASP A 119 -34.20 14.34 7.13
N LEU A 120 -34.93 15.46 7.08
CA LEU A 120 -36.37 15.52 6.78
C LEU A 120 -36.66 15.32 5.28
N ASP A 121 -35.74 15.73 4.40
CA ASP A 121 -35.87 15.57 2.95
C ASP A 121 -35.70 14.10 2.51
N ALA A 122 -34.85 13.35 3.21
CA ALA A 122 -34.74 11.90 3.03
C ALA A 122 -36.05 11.14 3.38
N HIS A 123 -37.00 11.81 4.04
CA HIS A 123 -38.32 11.28 4.40
C HIS A 123 -39.47 12.01 3.69
N GLY A 124 -39.19 12.89 2.73
CA GLY A 124 -40.20 13.61 1.94
C GLY A 124 -40.97 14.68 2.70
N GLN A 125 -40.42 15.22 3.79
CA GLN A 125 -41.03 16.33 4.53
C GLN A 125 -40.32 17.65 4.20
N THR A 126 -41.03 18.57 3.54
CA THR A 126 -40.53 19.92 3.31
C THR A 126 -40.38 20.66 4.65
N PRO A 127 -39.21 21.24 4.96
CA PRO A 127 -38.97 21.97 6.21
C PRO A 127 -39.87 23.20 6.31
N SER A 128 -40.31 23.54 7.52
CA SER A 128 -40.97 24.84 7.73
C SER A 128 -39.94 25.99 7.64
N PRO A 129 -40.37 27.22 7.31
CA PRO A 129 -39.48 28.38 7.24
C PRO A 129 -38.65 28.58 8.52
N ASP A 130 -39.26 28.40 9.69
CA ASP A 130 -38.61 28.51 11.00
C ASP A 130 -37.52 27.44 11.23
N GLN A 131 -37.64 26.26 10.61
CA GLN A 131 -36.65 25.16 10.72
C GLN A 131 -35.46 25.36 9.79
N ALA A 132 -35.68 25.91 8.60
CA ALA A 132 -34.62 26.30 7.69
C ALA A 132 -33.81 27.49 8.23
N GLU A 133 -34.49 28.45 8.87
CA GLU A 133 -33.84 29.61 9.53
C GLU A 133 -33.06 29.18 10.79
N ALA A 134 -33.59 28.24 11.59
CA ALA A 134 -32.86 27.66 12.72
C ALA A 134 -31.58 26.93 12.29
N ALA A 135 -31.62 26.15 11.22
CA ALA A 135 -30.45 25.43 10.75
C ALA A 135 -29.40 26.32 10.04
N ALA A 136 -29.84 27.38 9.38
CA ALA A 136 -28.93 28.42 8.88
C ALA A 136 -28.25 29.18 10.04
N THR A 137 -28.95 29.33 11.16
CA THR A 137 -28.42 29.97 12.39
C THR A 137 -27.49 29.01 13.17
N GLU A 138 -27.76 27.70 13.19
CA GLU A 138 -26.95 26.64 13.81
C GLU A 138 -25.61 26.35 13.08
N LEU A 139 -25.46 26.77 11.83
CA LEU A 139 -24.19 26.68 11.09
C LEU A 139 -23.16 27.74 11.52
N SER A 140 -23.56 28.76 12.27
CA SER A 140 -22.66 29.77 12.81
C SER A 140 -21.98 29.28 14.09
N GLN A 141 -20.97 28.41 13.93
CA GLN A 141 -20.11 28.03 15.04
C GLN A 141 -19.25 29.22 15.50
N TRP A 142 -19.40 29.61 16.76
CA TRP A 142 -18.71 30.73 17.41
C TRP A 142 -17.45 30.32 18.21
N VAL A 143 -16.75 29.26 17.79
CA VAL A 143 -15.49 28.90 18.46
C VAL A 143 -14.42 29.93 18.09
N GLU A 144 -13.92 30.66 19.08
CA GLU A 144 -12.82 31.61 18.90
C GLU A 144 -11.48 30.87 18.83
N TRP A 145 -11.17 30.30 17.65
CA TRP A 145 -9.98 29.47 17.42
C TRP A 145 -8.66 30.14 17.82
N ARG A 146 -8.61 31.47 17.79
CA ARG A 146 -7.51 32.26 18.32
C ARG A 146 -7.19 31.89 19.77
N ASN A 147 -8.18 31.85 20.65
CA ASN A 147 -8.01 31.62 22.08
C ASN A 147 -7.37 30.26 22.35
N ILE A 148 -7.73 29.25 21.55
CA ILE A 148 -7.23 27.89 21.69
C ILE A 148 -5.82 27.75 21.10
N LEU A 149 -5.61 28.24 19.87
CA LEU A 149 -4.37 28.00 19.13
C LEU A 149 -3.22 28.90 19.59
N GLU A 150 -3.51 30.06 20.19
CA GLU A 150 -2.50 30.90 20.87
C GLU A 150 -1.83 30.15 22.04
N LEU A 151 -2.54 29.22 22.69
CA LEU A 151 -2.00 28.38 23.76
C LEU A 151 -1.17 27.20 23.24
N CYS A 152 -1.12 26.95 21.93
CA CYS A 152 -0.45 25.80 21.32
C CYS A 152 0.73 26.19 20.40
N PRO A 153 1.69 27.05 20.82
CA PRO A 153 2.68 27.64 19.93
C PRO A 153 3.70 26.63 19.36
N ASN A 154 3.88 25.48 20.03
CA ASN A 154 4.84 24.45 19.64
C ASN A 154 4.24 23.34 18.76
N LEU A 155 3.00 23.51 18.32
CA LEU A 155 2.30 22.52 17.52
C LEU A 155 3.06 22.20 16.23
N MET A 156 3.31 20.93 16.00
CA MET A 156 4.00 20.40 14.81
C MET A 156 3.03 19.72 13.84
N ARG A 157 1.91 19.17 14.33
CA ARG A 157 0.93 18.45 13.53
C ARG A 157 -0.48 18.90 13.84
N LEU A 158 -1.23 19.21 12.79
CA LEU A 158 -2.64 19.58 12.87
C LEU A 158 -3.48 18.60 12.02
N ASP A 159 -4.31 17.81 12.71
CA ASP A 159 -5.22 16.85 12.09
C ASP A 159 -6.67 17.37 12.14
N LEU A 160 -7.20 17.72 10.97
CA LEU A 160 -8.55 18.24 10.77
C LEU A 160 -9.50 17.22 10.15
N THR A 161 -9.14 15.93 10.16
CA THR A 161 -9.96 14.88 9.55
C THR A 161 -11.36 14.75 10.15
N GLY A 162 -11.55 15.23 11.37
CA GLY A 162 -12.84 15.24 12.06
C GLY A 162 -13.65 16.52 11.85
N VAL A 163 -13.18 17.46 11.04
CA VAL A 163 -13.90 18.70 10.68
C VAL A 163 -14.40 18.53 9.25
N PRO A 164 -15.67 18.76 8.90
CA PRO A 164 -16.10 18.70 7.50
C PRO A 164 -15.33 19.71 6.64
N LEU A 165 -14.91 19.33 5.42
CA LEU A 165 -14.12 20.22 4.56
C LEU A 165 -14.83 21.54 4.25
N HIS A 166 -16.15 21.46 4.11
CA HIS A 166 -17.06 22.56 3.80
C HIS A 166 -17.61 23.24 5.05
N HIS A 167 -17.04 22.96 6.22
CA HIS A 167 -17.46 23.59 7.44
C HIS A 167 -17.02 25.07 7.44
N LEU A 168 -17.90 26.00 7.81
CA LEU A 168 -17.60 27.46 7.80
C LEU A 168 -16.38 27.81 8.64
N ALA A 169 -16.22 27.16 9.80
CA ALA A 169 -15.07 27.35 10.69
C ALA A 169 -13.70 26.92 10.10
N MET A 170 -13.67 26.15 9.00
CA MET A 170 -12.41 25.63 8.44
C MET A 170 -11.46 26.76 8.02
N GLY A 171 -11.98 27.82 7.41
CA GLY A 171 -11.18 28.96 6.98
C GLY A 171 -10.54 29.70 8.15
N ASP A 172 -11.29 29.91 9.23
CA ASP A 172 -10.81 30.63 10.42
C ASP A 172 -9.86 29.78 11.26
N LEU A 173 -10.09 28.47 11.30
CA LEU A 173 -9.19 27.51 11.93
C LEU A 173 -7.82 27.53 11.22
N LEU A 174 -7.78 27.52 9.89
CA LEU A 174 -6.52 27.62 9.12
C LEU A 174 -5.82 28.97 9.33
N ASP A 175 -6.58 30.06 9.40
CA ASP A 175 -6.06 31.40 9.64
C ASP A 175 -5.43 31.53 11.04
N ALA A 176 -6.14 31.05 12.07
CA ALA A 176 -5.66 31.03 13.44
C ALA A 176 -4.45 30.08 13.59
N ALA A 177 -4.51 28.87 13.03
CA ALA A 177 -3.40 27.90 13.11
C ALA A 177 -2.13 28.45 12.45
N SER A 178 -2.24 29.06 11.27
CA SER A 178 -1.08 29.66 10.60
C SER A 178 -0.56 30.92 11.30
N THR A 179 -1.40 31.59 12.10
CA THR A 179 -1.03 32.77 12.89
C THR A 179 -0.29 32.39 14.16
N TYR A 180 -0.78 31.42 14.93
CA TYR A 180 -0.26 31.12 16.27
C TYR A 180 0.67 29.90 16.30
N CYS A 181 0.39 28.88 15.48
CA CYS A 181 1.16 27.64 15.44
C CYS A 181 2.24 27.70 14.36
N LYS A 182 3.35 28.38 14.66
CA LYS A 182 4.43 28.65 13.68
C LYS A 182 5.31 27.44 13.34
N LYS A 183 5.28 26.39 14.16
CA LYS A 183 6.13 25.20 14.02
C LYS A 183 5.45 24.02 13.32
N VAL A 184 4.28 24.24 12.70
CA VAL A 184 3.54 23.19 12.02
C VAL A 184 4.37 22.65 10.85
N GLU A 185 4.57 21.35 10.83
CA GLU A 185 5.25 20.59 9.78
C GLU A 185 4.28 19.66 9.03
N ALA A 186 3.13 19.31 9.62
CA ALA A 186 2.15 18.41 9.03
C ALA A 186 0.72 18.98 9.17
N LEU A 187 0.03 19.12 8.04
CA LEU A 187 -1.40 19.47 7.98
C LEU A 187 -2.17 18.33 7.31
N ILE A 188 -3.26 17.90 7.95
CA ILE A 188 -4.17 16.90 7.39
C ILE A 188 -5.56 17.47 7.26
N LEU A 189 -6.01 17.61 6.01
CA LEU A 189 -7.37 18.03 5.71
C LEU A 189 -8.34 16.83 5.62
N PRO A 190 -9.62 17.07 5.92
CA PRO A 190 -10.68 16.10 5.76
C PRO A 190 -10.98 15.79 4.29
N LYS A 191 -11.69 14.68 4.07
CA LYS A 191 -12.30 14.37 2.78
C LYS A 191 -13.60 15.18 2.61
N LYS A 192 -13.93 15.58 1.38
CA LYS A 192 -15.24 16.16 1.04
C LYS A 192 -16.35 15.14 1.36
N ASP A 193 -17.42 15.61 2.00
CA ASP A 193 -18.60 14.79 2.24
C ASP A 193 -19.38 14.58 0.93
N ARG A 194 -19.85 13.35 0.70
CA ARG A 194 -20.57 12.97 -0.53
C ARG A 194 -22.03 13.38 -0.51
N LEU A 195 -22.61 13.59 0.66
CA LEU A 195 -24.03 13.87 0.81
C LEU A 195 -24.42 15.29 0.35
N TYR A 196 -23.46 16.21 0.22
CA TYR A 196 -23.71 17.63 0.02
C TYR A 196 -22.95 18.23 -1.18
N ALA A 197 -22.80 17.47 -2.27
CA ALA A 197 -21.84 17.78 -3.33
C ALA A 197 -21.99 19.17 -3.98
N ASP A 198 -23.20 19.70 -4.12
CA ASP A 198 -23.49 20.91 -4.92
C ASP A 198 -23.52 22.21 -4.10
N ALA A 199 -23.98 22.18 -2.84
CA ALA A 199 -24.05 23.36 -1.96
C ALA A 199 -22.70 23.72 -1.30
N VAL A 200 -21.65 22.95 -1.62
CA VAL A 200 -20.36 22.92 -0.90
C VAL A 200 -19.22 23.59 -1.67
N GLU A 201 -19.36 23.79 -2.98
CA GLU A 201 -18.25 24.18 -3.86
C GLU A 201 -17.69 25.58 -3.55
N ASP A 202 -18.55 26.62 -3.43
CA ASP A 202 -18.08 27.99 -3.14
C ASP A 202 -17.31 28.07 -1.81
N ASN A 203 -17.71 27.28 -0.82
CA ASN A 203 -17.00 27.24 0.46
C ASN A 203 -15.69 26.46 0.39
N ILE A 204 -15.59 25.45 -0.48
CA ILE A 204 -14.31 24.75 -0.74
C ILE A 204 -13.30 25.74 -1.32
N ASP A 205 -13.69 26.55 -2.30
CA ASP A 205 -12.80 27.55 -2.91
C ASP A 205 -12.32 28.58 -1.86
N PHE A 206 -13.23 29.04 -0.99
CA PHE A 206 -12.86 29.89 0.14
C PHE A 206 -11.84 29.21 1.07
N VAL A 207 -12.07 27.95 1.45
CA VAL A 207 -11.16 27.17 2.31
C VAL A 207 -9.79 27.00 1.65
N PHE A 208 -9.72 26.75 0.34
CA PHE A 208 -8.45 26.64 -0.37
C PHE A 208 -7.70 27.97 -0.48
N GLY A 209 -8.42 29.08 -0.64
CA GLY A 209 -7.83 30.42 -0.51
C GLY A 209 -7.16 30.61 0.86
N ARG A 210 -7.85 30.22 1.94
CA ARG A 210 -7.30 30.29 3.31
C ARG A 210 -6.15 29.30 3.53
N LEU A 211 -6.21 28.11 2.93
CA LEU A 211 -5.11 27.15 2.93
C LEU A 211 -3.85 27.74 2.30
N TYR A 212 -3.94 28.39 1.13
CA TYR A 212 -2.77 28.95 0.47
C TYR A 212 -2.12 30.08 1.29
N VAL A 213 -2.93 30.92 1.93
CA VAL A 213 -2.43 31.93 2.89
C VAL A 213 -1.75 31.27 4.09
N ALA A 214 -2.34 30.20 4.63
CA ALA A 214 -1.76 29.44 5.73
C ALA A 214 -0.40 28.81 5.35
N LEU A 215 -0.31 28.18 4.18
CA LEU A 215 0.94 27.62 3.64
C LEU A 215 2.01 28.68 3.48
N GLN A 216 1.67 29.87 2.96
CA GLN A 216 2.59 30.99 2.85
C GLN A 216 3.15 31.40 4.23
N ARG A 217 2.30 31.56 5.24
CA ARG A 217 2.74 31.96 6.58
C ARG A 217 3.61 30.91 7.25
N TRP A 218 3.32 29.62 7.08
CA TRP A 218 4.19 28.55 7.58
C TRP A 218 5.50 28.49 6.81
N ASN A 219 5.50 28.78 5.51
CA ASN A 219 6.72 28.92 4.73
C ASN A 219 7.62 30.03 5.29
N GLU A 220 7.06 31.22 5.50
CA GLU A 220 7.78 32.37 6.06
C GLU A 220 8.31 32.07 7.48
N ALA A 221 7.45 31.51 8.34
CA ALA A 221 7.80 31.19 9.73
C ALA A 221 8.89 30.11 9.86
N SER A 222 8.96 29.18 8.90
CA SER A 222 9.96 28.12 8.85
C SER A 222 11.23 28.50 8.07
N SER A 223 11.42 29.79 7.79
CA SER A 223 12.55 30.31 6.98
C SER A 223 12.60 29.70 5.58
N GLY A 224 11.45 29.62 4.92
CA GLY A 224 11.30 29.13 3.55
C GLY A 224 11.21 27.61 3.41
N LYS A 225 11.14 26.84 4.50
CA LYS A 225 11.09 25.36 4.45
C LYS A 225 9.69 24.83 4.13
N GLY A 226 8.66 25.48 4.65
CA GLY A 226 7.26 25.05 4.54
C GLY A 226 6.94 23.78 5.31
N LEU A 227 5.80 23.18 4.96
CA LEU A 227 5.37 21.90 5.52
C LEU A 227 6.19 20.72 4.96
N ARG A 228 6.31 19.67 5.76
CA ARG A 228 6.87 18.36 5.38
C ARG A 228 5.77 17.36 4.98
N GLN A 229 4.56 17.50 5.50
CA GLN A 229 3.39 16.74 5.07
C GLN A 229 2.18 17.63 4.83
N LEU A 230 1.49 17.35 3.73
CA LEU A 230 0.25 17.98 3.36
C LEU A 230 -0.70 16.91 2.82
N THR A 231 -1.76 16.62 3.56
CA THR A 231 -2.81 15.69 3.13
C THR A 231 -4.03 16.47 2.67
N VAL A 232 -4.38 16.36 1.38
CA VAL A 232 -5.54 17.04 0.78
C VAL A 232 -6.37 16.03 -0.03
N PRO A 233 -7.32 15.32 0.60
CA PRO A 233 -8.04 14.22 -0.05
C PRO A 233 -9.08 14.63 -1.09
N SER A 234 -9.45 15.91 -1.13
CA SER A 234 -10.52 16.43 -1.98
C SER A 234 -10.26 17.88 -2.37
N ARG A 235 -10.63 18.25 -3.59
CA ARG A 235 -10.57 19.60 -4.19
C ARG A 235 -11.89 19.86 -4.92
N SER A 236 -12.11 21.10 -5.35
CA SER A 236 -13.26 21.41 -6.21
C SER A 236 -13.22 20.58 -7.50
N GLU A 237 -14.38 20.05 -7.90
CA GLU A 237 -14.52 19.21 -9.09
C GLU A 237 -14.98 19.98 -10.33
N PHE A 238 -15.40 21.24 -10.20
CA PHE A 238 -15.95 22.05 -11.29
C PHE A 238 -14.91 22.38 -12.36
N ASP A 239 -13.73 22.84 -11.93
CA ASP A 239 -12.58 23.08 -12.80
C ASP A 239 -11.36 22.34 -12.24
N ARG A 240 -11.33 21.02 -12.48
CA ARG A 240 -10.27 20.14 -11.98
C ARG A 240 -8.89 20.56 -12.48
N GLU A 241 -8.80 21.11 -13.70
CA GLU A 241 -7.53 21.51 -14.27
C GLU A 241 -6.99 22.75 -13.54
N ARG A 242 -7.76 23.83 -13.49
CA ARG A 242 -7.35 25.06 -12.82
C ARG A 242 -7.02 24.82 -11.36
N THR A 243 -7.90 24.16 -10.63
CA THR A 243 -7.74 23.90 -9.18
C THR A 243 -6.52 23.03 -8.89
N SER A 244 -6.23 22.02 -9.73
CA SER A 244 -5.03 21.19 -9.58
C SER A 244 -3.74 21.95 -9.89
N ASN A 245 -3.74 22.80 -10.94
CA ASN A 245 -2.58 23.62 -11.29
C ASN A 245 -2.31 24.69 -10.21
N GLU A 246 -3.34 25.38 -9.73
CA GLU A 246 -3.24 26.35 -8.64
C GLU A 246 -2.71 25.68 -7.36
N PHE A 247 -3.26 24.51 -7.01
CA PHE A 247 -2.83 23.72 -5.85
C PHE A 247 -1.35 23.33 -5.94
N LEU A 248 -0.92 22.69 -7.03
CA LEU A 248 0.48 22.30 -7.17
C LEU A 248 1.41 23.51 -7.22
N THR A 249 0.99 24.62 -7.83
CA THR A 249 1.78 25.86 -7.87
C THR A 249 1.97 26.44 -6.46
N ALA A 250 0.93 26.40 -5.61
CA ALA A 250 1.04 26.80 -4.22
C ALA A 250 1.95 25.86 -3.41
N VAL A 251 1.80 24.55 -3.58
CA VAL A 251 2.67 23.53 -2.95
C VAL A 251 4.14 23.75 -3.33
N LEU A 252 4.39 23.98 -4.62
CA LEU A 252 5.72 24.26 -5.16
C LEU A 252 6.38 25.48 -4.52
N LYS A 253 5.61 26.55 -4.38
CA LYS A 253 6.09 27.84 -3.86
C LYS A 253 6.30 27.80 -2.35
N PHE A 254 5.39 27.17 -1.62
CA PHE A 254 5.33 27.29 -0.17
C PHE A 254 5.79 26.05 0.60
N CYS A 255 5.91 24.89 -0.04
CA CYS A 255 6.34 23.63 0.59
C CYS A 255 7.49 22.94 -0.18
N PRO A 256 8.65 23.60 -0.37
CA PRO A 256 9.75 23.03 -1.17
C PRO A 256 10.39 21.78 -0.56
N ARG A 257 10.21 21.53 0.75
CA ARG A 257 10.73 20.34 1.45
C ARG A 257 9.64 19.29 1.73
N LEU A 258 8.57 19.30 0.97
CA LEU A 258 7.47 18.36 1.15
C LEU A 258 7.96 16.91 0.97
N GLU A 259 7.79 16.11 2.01
CA GLU A 259 8.12 14.68 2.04
C GLU A 259 6.89 13.82 1.70
N TYR A 260 5.69 14.30 2.05
CA TYR A 260 4.43 13.58 1.89
C TYR A 260 3.33 14.47 1.31
N LEU A 261 2.85 14.09 0.12
CA LEU A 261 1.63 14.60 -0.50
C LEU A 261 0.65 13.43 -0.63
N ASP A 262 -0.09 13.15 0.44
CA ASP A 262 -0.78 11.87 0.67
C ASP A 262 -2.31 11.98 0.76
N GLY A 263 -2.90 12.99 0.12
CA GLY A 263 -4.36 13.11 -0.04
C GLY A 263 -4.99 11.85 -0.61
N TRP A 264 -4.31 11.24 -1.58
CA TRP A 264 -4.77 10.11 -2.35
C TRP A 264 -4.95 8.87 -1.49
N LYS A 265 -4.13 8.66 -0.45
CA LYS A 265 -4.29 7.51 0.45
C LYS A 265 -5.63 7.51 1.18
N ARG A 266 -6.16 8.69 1.48
CA ARG A 266 -7.46 8.84 2.17
C ARG A 266 -8.65 8.67 1.23
N SER A 267 -8.46 8.86 -0.07
CA SER A 267 -9.46 8.63 -1.10
C SER A 267 -9.26 7.32 -1.87
N TYR A 268 -8.13 6.62 -1.65
CA TYR A 268 -7.76 5.37 -2.28
C TYR A 268 -8.66 4.23 -1.83
N HIS A 269 -9.18 3.51 -2.80
CA HIS A 269 -9.99 2.34 -2.62
C HIS A 269 -9.57 1.25 -3.62
N GLU A 270 -9.01 0.16 -3.08
CA GLU A 270 -8.76 -1.07 -3.83
C GLU A 270 -10.01 -1.95 -3.76
N GLY A 271 -10.83 -1.94 -4.82
CA GLY A 271 -11.96 -2.86 -4.95
C GLY A 271 -11.52 -4.23 -5.48
N THR A 272 -12.46 -5.18 -5.55
CA THR A 272 -12.19 -6.52 -6.07
C THR A 272 -11.73 -6.53 -7.53
N ARG A 273 -12.09 -5.49 -8.31
CA ARG A 273 -11.77 -5.38 -9.74
C ARG A 273 -10.95 -4.16 -10.11
N LEU A 274 -11.13 -3.05 -9.40
CA LEU A 274 -10.64 -1.74 -9.83
C LEU A 274 -10.02 -0.99 -8.66
N VAL A 275 -9.04 -0.14 -8.98
CA VAL A 275 -8.53 0.89 -8.08
C VAL A 275 -9.28 2.18 -8.40
N ALA A 276 -9.79 2.83 -7.36
CA ALA A 276 -10.38 4.16 -7.48
C ALA A 276 -9.75 5.10 -6.46
N SER A 277 -9.55 6.35 -6.86
CA SER A 277 -9.23 7.47 -5.99
C SER A 277 -10.11 8.64 -6.38
N ASP A 278 -10.70 9.30 -5.39
CA ASP A 278 -11.44 10.55 -5.62
C ASP A 278 -10.46 11.72 -5.86
N GLU A 279 -9.18 11.59 -5.44
CA GLU A 279 -8.15 12.56 -5.82
C GLU A 279 -7.61 12.27 -7.23
N SER A 280 -7.53 13.31 -8.05
CA SER A 280 -6.83 13.34 -9.35
C SER A 280 -6.16 14.70 -9.54
N LEU A 281 -4.89 14.71 -9.96
CA LEU A 281 -4.10 15.89 -10.28
C LEU A 281 -4.18 16.14 -11.80
N CYS A 282 -5.19 16.89 -12.21
CA CYS A 282 -5.38 17.30 -13.60
C CYS A 282 -4.46 18.48 -13.91
N VAL A 283 -3.16 18.25 -14.00
CA VAL A 283 -2.18 19.34 -14.13
C VAL A 283 -1.63 19.44 -15.54
N THR A 284 -1.33 20.67 -15.95
CA THR A 284 -0.59 20.91 -17.19
C THR A 284 0.81 20.31 -17.10
N ARG A 285 1.39 20.00 -18.25
CA ARG A 285 2.74 19.41 -18.34
C ARG A 285 3.80 20.33 -17.72
N ASP A 286 3.64 21.65 -17.84
CA ASP A 286 4.63 22.60 -17.34
C ASP A 286 4.60 22.70 -15.81
N VAL A 287 3.41 22.68 -15.21
CA VAL A 287 3.27 22.61 -13.75
C VAL A 287 3.80 21.28 -13.23
N TRP A 288 3.51 20.16 -13.90
CA TRP A 288 4.04 18.85 -13.51
C TRP A 288 5.58 18.78 -13.57
N LYS A 289 6.20 19.28 -14.65
CA LYS A 289 7.66 19.37 -14.78
C LYS A 289 8.27 20.17 -13.64
N THR A 290 7.68 21.32 -13.33
CA THR A 290 8.14 22.19 -12.24
C THR A 290 8.00 21.50 -10.88
N PHE A 291 6.88 20.80 -10.67
CA PHE A 291 6.62 19.98 -9.49
C PHE A 291 7.72 18.93 -9.29
N CYS A 292 7.98 18.15 -10.34
CA CYS A 292 8.99 17.11 -10.31
C CYS A 292 10.39 17.65 -9.98
N LYS A 293 10.76 18.81 -10.54
CA LYS A 293 12.06 19.43 -10.29
C LYS A 293 12.23 19.95 -8.87
N SER A 294 11.16 20.45 -8.26
CA SER A 294 11.25 21.16 -6.97
C SER A 294 11.02 20.24 -5.77
N CYS A 295 10.05 19.32 -5.86
CA CYS A 295 9.69 18.41 -4.77
C CYS A 295 10.58 17.15 -4.75
N VAL A 296 11.87 17.34 -4.47
CA VAL A 296 12.88 16.25 -4.44
C VAL A 296 12.87 15.44 -3.13
N ALA A 297 12.25 15.97 -2.08
CA ALA A 297 12.18 15.36 -0.76
C ALA A 297 11.08 14.30 -0.61
N LEU A 298 10.28 14.07 -1.66
CA LEU A 298 9.17 13.11 -1.64
C LEU A 298 9.65 11.72 -1.23
N ARG A 299 8.95 11.11 -0.27
CA ARG A 299 9.26 9.77 0.26
C ARG A 299 8.35 8.68 -0.30
N GLU A 300 7.17 9.07 -0.75
CA GLU A 300 6.20 8.15 -1.37
C GLU A 300 5.40 8.81 -2.47
N PHE A 301 5.01 8.02 -3.47
CA PHE A 301 4.17 8.47 -4.56
C PHE A 301 3.35 7.31 -5.15
N SER A 302 2.15 7.61 -5.67
CA SER A 302 1.32 6.68 -6.42
C SER A 302 0.84 7.31 -7.71
N TRP A 303 0.93 6.57 -8.81
CA TRP A 303 0.38 6.98 -10.10
C TRP A 303 -1.14 7.03 -10.15
N VAL A 304 -1.84 6.62 -9.07
CA VAL A 304 -3.29 6.73 -8.97
C VAL A 304 -3.82 8.17 -9.14
N VAL A 305 -2.98 9.19 -8.92
CA VAL A 305 -3.39 10.59 -9.01
C VAL A 305 -3.01 11.30 -10.31
N VAL A 306 -2.15 10.73 -11.16
CA VAL A 306 -1.66 11.41 -12.38
C VAL A 306 -1.82 10.52 -13.60
N PRO A 307 -1.82 11.08 -14.82
CA PRO A 307 -1.81 10.27 -16.04
C PRO A 307 -0.66 9.27 -16.07
N PHE A 308 -0.96 8.04 -16.49
CA PHE A 308 0.03 6.98 -16.68
C PHE A 308 0.61 7.07 -18.09
N SER A 309 1.58 7.95 -18.28
CA SER A 309 2.22 8.19 -19.59
C SER A 309 3.69 8.60 -19.46
N ASP A 310 4.47 8.39 -20.51
CA ASP A 310 5.88 8.76 -20.63
C ASP A 310 6.07 10.27 -20.41
N GLU A 311 5.12 11.09 -20.84
CA GLU A 311 5.15 12.55 -20.61
C GLU A 311 5.18 12.92 -19.12
N PHE A 312 4.64 12.05 -18.26
CA PHE A 312 4.67 12.22 -16.81
C PHE A 312 5.84 11.45 -16.17
N PHE A 313 6.22 10.28 -16.71
CA PHE A 313 7.36 9.50 -16.22
C PHE A 313 8.69 10.21 -16.39
N LEU A 314 8.93 10.80 -17.57
CA LEU A 314 10.20 11.44 -17.91
C LEU A 314 10.59 12.55 -16.93
N PRO A 315 9.76 13.59 -16.69
CA PRO A 315 10.11 14.62 -15.71
C PRO A 315 10.13 14.11 -14.28
N PHE A 316 9.31 13.11 -13.93
CA PHE A 316 9.35 12.51 -12.60
C PHE A 316 10.69 11.84 -12.33
N GLY A 317 11.20 11.11 -13.33
CA GLY A 317 12.47 10.38 -13.32
C GLY A 317 13.73 11.23 -13.33
N GLU A 318 13.64 12.56 -13.50
CA GLU A 318 14.81 13.43 -13.45
C GLU A 318 15.49 13.43 -12.07
N THR A 319 14.71 13.45 -10.98
CA THR A 319 15.25 13.44 -9.62
C THR A 319 14.19 13.14 -8.55
N LYS A 320 14.30 12.01 -7.84
CA LYS A 320 13.52 11.63 -6.65
C LYS A 320 14.40 10.84 -5.66
N PRO A 321 15.50 11.45 -5.17
CA PRO A 321 16.56 10.75 -4.45
C PRO A 321 16.13 10.17 -3.10
N HIS A 322 15.03 10.65 -2.52
CA HIS A 322 14.53 10.22 -1.21
C HIS A 322 13.28 9.36 -1.28
N LEU A 323 12.81 9.02 -2.48
CA LEU A 323 11.59 8.25 -2.69
C LEU A 323 11.83 6.78 -2.32
N THR A 324 11.12 6.31 -1.31
CA THR A 324 11.26 4.94 -0.77
C THR A 324 10.11 4.02 -1.16
N ARG A 325 8.94 4.58 -1.50
CA ARG A 325 7.72 3.84 -1.83
C ARG A 325 7.10 4.35 -3.12
N LEU A 326 6.84 3.44 -4.05
CA LEU A 326 6.27 3.76 -5.34
C LEU A 326 5.17 2.79 -5.73
N GLN A 327 4.02 3.33 -6.11
CA GLN A 327 2.92 2.54 -6.66
C GLN A 327 2.66 2.93 -8.11
N LEU A 328 2.71 1.93 -9.00
CA LEU A 328 2.32 2.05 -10.40
C LEU A 328 0.92 1.44 -10.55
N THR A 329 -0.08 2.27 -10.77
CA THR A 329 -1.48 1.86 -10.93
C THR A 329 -2.21 2.89 -11.76
N TYR A 330 -3.37 2.50 -12.29
CA TYR A 330 -4.34 3.40 -12.89
C TYR A 330 -5.52 3.66 -11.94
N ASN A 331 -6.13 4.84 -12.05
CA ASN A 331 -7.36 5.22 -11.35
C ASN A 331 -8.54 5.21 -12.31
N THR A 332 -9.48 4.28 -12.13
CA THR A 332 -10.64 4.16 -13.02
C THR A 332 -11.68 5.26 -12.84
N ARG A 333 -11.52 6.15 -11.86
CA ARG A 333 -12.36 7.34 -11.67
C ARG A 333 -11.68 8.63 -12.13
N ALA A 334 -10.42 8.55 -12.56
CA ALA A 334 -9.71 9.73 -13.01
C ALA A 334 -10.35 10.29 -14.30
N PRO A 335 -10.34 11.63 -14.47
CA PRO A 335 -10.84 12.25 -15.70
C PRO A 335 -9.86 12.14 -16.87
N PHE A 336 -8.61 11.76 -16.61
CA PHE A 336 -7.62 11.53 -17.66
C PHE A 336 -7.74 10.11 -18.23
N ARG A 337 -7.54 10.03 -19.55
CA ARG A 337 -7.54 8.78 -20.32
C ARG A 337 -6.11 8.31 -20.51
N ILE A 338 -5.90 7.00 -20.54
CA ILE A 338 -4.62 6.39 -20.90
C ILE A 338 -4.75 5.83 -22.32
N ARG A 339 -3.74 6.00 -23.17
CA ARG A 339 -3.66 5.24 -24.43
C ARG A 339 -2.44 4.34 -24.42
N ARG A 340 -2.56 3.14 -25.01
CA ARG A 340 -1.49 2.13 -25.03
C ARG A 340 -0.15 2.62 -25.61
N ASN A 341 -0.17 3.63 -26.48
CA ASN A 341 1.01 4.21 -27.10
C ASN A 341 1.59 5.41 -26.34
N GLU A 342 0.99 5.82 -25.22
CA GLU A 342 1.45 6.95 -24.42
C GLU A 342 2.41 6.54 -23.29
N TYR A 343 2.58 5.25 -23.03
CA TYR A 343 3.51 4.71 -22.05
C TYR A 343 4.37 3.60 -22.62
N THR A 344 5.61 3.49 -22.16
CA THR A 344 6.56 2.45 -22.58
C THR A 344 7.36 1.90 -21.40
N THR A 345 7.95 0.71 -21.57
CA THR A 345 9.00 0.21 -20.66
C THR A 345 10.13 1.23 -20.50
N GLY A 346 10.51 1.93 -21.58
CA GLY A 346 11.56 2.95 -21.56
C GLY A 346 11.21 4.12 -20.64
N GLY A 347 10.00 4.67 -20.74
CA GLY A 347 9.55 5.75 -19.86
C GLY A 347 9.50 5.33 -18.40
N LEU A 348 8.99 4.13 -18.10
CA LEU A 348 9.01 3.55 -16.76
C LEU A 348 10.44 3.39 -16.21
N ASN A 349 11.37 2.94 -17.05
CA ASN A 349 12.78 2.82 -16.66
C ASN A 349 13.39 4.18 -16.30
N VAL A 350 13.06 5.25 -17.03
CA VAL A 350 13.50 6.61 -16.69
C VAL A 350 12.92 7.04 -15.33
N ALA A 351 11.64 6.75 -15.04
CA ALA A 351 11.07 7.03 -13.73
C ALA A 351 11.84 6.35 -12.59
N LEU A 352 12.30 5.11 -12.79
CA LEU A 352 13.09 4.37 -11.81
C LEU A 352 14.53 4.89 -11.65
N VAL A 353 15.16 5.40 -12.72
CA VAL A 353 16.48 6.06 -12.65
C VAL A 353 16.48 7.20 -11.64
N GLY A 354 15.38 7.96 -11.57
CA GLY A 354 15.22 9.04 -10.61
C GLY A 354 15.10 8.60 -9.15
N CYS A 355 14.89 7.31 -8.87
CA CYS A 355 14.49 6.79 -7.55
C CYS A 355 15.54 5.83 -6.93
N PRO A 356 16.79 6.26 -6.64
CA PRO A 356 17.84 5.37 -6.15
C PRO A 356 17.60 4.83 -4.73
N ALA A 357 16.82 5.54 -3.91
CA ALA A 357 16.46 5.12 -2.54
C ALA A 357 15.19 4.25 -2.48
N LEU A 358 14.66 3.80 -3.62
CA LEU A 358 13.42 3.05 -3.68
C LEU A 358 13.57 1.70 -2.95
N GLU A 359 12.72 1.47 -1.94
CA GLU A 359 12.70 0.24 -1.15
C GLU A 359 11.48 -0.63 -1.49
N HIS A 360 10.37 -0.02 -1.88
CA HIS A 360 9.11 -0.72 -2.13
C HIS A 360 8.48 -0.28 -3.45
N LEU A 361 8.30 -1.24 -4.36
CA LEU A 361 7.61 -1.07 -5.63
C LEU A 361 6.36 -1.95 -5.66
N ASP A 362 5.18 -1.34 -5.78
CA ASP A 362 3.88 -2.01 -5.90
C ASP A 362 3.25 -1.67 -7.26
N ILE A 363 2.96 -2.68 -8.06
CA ILE A 363 2.35 -2.55 -9.37
C ILE A 363 0.98 -3.20 -9.30
N VAL A 364 -0.06 -2.39 -9.55
CA VAL A 364 -1.45 -2.83 -9.48
C VAL A 364 -2.08 -2.70 -10.86
N LEU A 365 -2.33 -3.85 -11.46
CA LEU A 365 -2.96 -4.00 -12.77
C LEU A 365 -4.44 -4.35 -12.60
N HIS A 366 -5.26 -4.07 -13.61
CA HIS A 366 -6.66 -4.49 -13.63
C HIS A 366 -6.82 -5.62 -14.66
N ARG A 367 -7.68 -6.59 -14.35
CA ARG A 367 -8.07 -7.70 -15.23
C ARG A 367 -9.46 -7.42 -15.78
N LEU A 368 -9.56 -7.23 -17.09
CA LEU A 368 -10.87 -7.08 -17.73
C LEU A 368 -11.55 -8.43 -17.90
N GLN A 369 -12.82 -8.51 -17.49
CA GLN A 369 -13.72 -9.53 -17.98
C GLN A 369 -14.42 -9.03 -19.25
N PRO A 370 -14.76 -9.90 -20.21
CA PRO A 370 -15.53 -9.49 -21.41
C PRO A 370 -16.84 -8.75 -21.08
N CYS A 371 -17.44 -8.98 -19.90
CA CYS A 371 -18.62 -8.25 -19.44
C CYS A 371 -18.33 -6.83 -18.95
N ASP A 372 -17.10 -6.54 -18.52
CA ASP A 372 -16.70 -5.20 -18.09
C ASP A 372 -16.64 -4.24 -19.30
N ALA A 373 -16.59 -4.80 -20.52
CA ALA A 373 -16.59 -4.05 -21.76
C ALA A 373 -17.84 -3.26 -22.08
N LEU A 374 -18.96 -3.78 -21.62
CA LEU A 374 -20.27 -3.18 -21.83
C LEU A 374 -20.56 -2.11 -20.77
N ILE A 375 -19.78 -2.08 -19.68
CA ILE A 375 -19.96 -1.17 -18.54
C ILE A 375 -18.95 -0.02 -18.61
N TYR A 376 -17.74 -0.29 -19.08
CA TYR A 376 -16.65 0.68 -19.20
C TYR A 376 -16.20 0.72 -20.67
N PRO A 377 -16.75 1.61 -21.51
CA PRO A 377 -16.30 1.77 -22.90
C PRO A 377 -14.83 2.23 -23.03
N GLN A 378 -14.16 2.53 -21.91
CA GLN A 378 -12.74 2.91 -21.80
C GLN A 378 -11.77 1.72 -21.71
N ILE A 379 -12.14 0.50 -22.14
CA ILE A 379 -11.27 -0.69 -22.07
C ILE A 379 -9.89 -0.52 -22.70
N ASP A 380 -9.81 0.23 -23.81
CA ASP A 380 -8.54 0.45 -24.49
C ASP A 380 -7.56 1.31 -23.66
N GLU A 381 -7.99 1.78 -22.49
CA GLU A 381 -7.29 2.70 -21.59
C GLU A 381 -6.73 2.00 -20.33
N MET A 382 -6.34 0.73 -20.44
CA MET A 382 -5.71 -0.01 -19.35
C MET A 382 -4.23 -0.26 -19.57
N ILE A 383 -3.49 -0.30 -18.45
CA ILE A 383 -2.04 -0.54 -18.47
C ILE A 383 -1.78 -1.93 -19.03
N ASP A 384 -1.08 -1.96 -20.16
CA ASP A 384 -0.62 -3.19 -20.80
C ASP A 384 0.42 -3.87 -19.90
N PRO A 385 0.16 -5.09 -19.39
CA PRO A 385 1.12 -5.81 -18.54
C PRO A 385 2.48 -6.03 -19.21
N ASP A 386 2.54 -6.05 -20.55
CA ASP A 386 3.75 -6.35 -21.31
C ASP A 386 4.85 -5.27 -21.17
N VAL A 387 4.50 -4.09 -20.65
CA VAL A 387 5.50 -3.05 -20.34
C VAL A 387 6.37 -3.41 -19.14
N PHE A 388 5.91 -4.32 -18.27
CA PHE A 388 6.65 -4.84 -17.11
C PHE A 388 7.44 -6.11 -17.47
N ASN A 389 8.27 -6.01 -18.52
CA ASN A 389 9.05 -7.11 -19.08
C ASN A 389 10.44 -7.25 -18.42
N ASP A 390 11.28 -8.16 -18.93
CA ASP A 390 12.65 -8.36 -18.45
C ASP A 390 13.51 -7.08 -18.40
N GLU A 391 13.34 -6.14 -19.35
CA GLU A 391 14.08 -4.87 -19.36
C GLU A 391 13.66 -3.97 -18.18
N PHE A 392 12.38 -4.02 -17.79
CA PHE A 392 11.90 -3.34 -16.59
C PHE A 392 12.57 -3.90 -15.33
N PHE A 393 12.67 -5.23 -15.20
CA PHE A 393 13.30 -5.86 -14.04
C PHE A 393 14.81 -5.60 -13.97
N LEU A 394 15.49 -5.64 -15.11
CA LEU A 394 16.90 -5.27 -15.20
C LEU A 394 17.11 -3.82 -14.76
N ALA A 395 16.31 -2.88 -15.28
CA ALA A 395 16.39 -1.48 -14.90
C ALA A 395 16.05 -1.25 -13.43
N SER A 396 14.99 -1.89 -12.90
CA SER A 396 14.59 -1.71 -11.50
C SER A 396 15.65 -2.19 -10.52
N THR A 397 16.30 -3.33 -10.79
CA THR A 397 17.35 -3.87 -9.92
C THR A 397 18.67 -3.12 -10.04
N PHE A 398 18.97 -2.57 -11.23
CA PHE A 398 20.16 -1.76 -11.46
C PHE A 398 20.04 -0.35 -10.86
N ASN A 399 18.91 0.33 -11.10
CA ASN A 399 18.71 1.72 -10.71
C ASN A 399 18.25 1.89 -9.25
N CYS A 400 17.62 0.87 -8.67
CA CYS A 400 17.11 0.91 -7.29
C CYS A 400 17.84 -0.13 -6.43
N PRO A 401 19.11 0.12 -6.04
CA PRO A 401 19.91 -0.85 -5.28
C PRO A 401 19.31 -1.16 -3.91
N GLN A 402 18.53 -0.25 -3.32
CA GLN A 402 17.88 -0.40 -2.02
C GLN A 402 16.55 -1.16 -2.07
N LEU A 403 16.15 -1.69 -3.24
CA LEU A 403 14.86 -2.33 -3.41
C LEU A 403 14.73 -3.57 -2.50
N ARG A 404 13.77 -3.52 -1.57
CA ARG A 404 13.47 -4.56 -0.58
C ARG A 404 12.26 -5.39 -0.93
N SER A 405 11.28 -4.79 -1.60
CA SER A 405 10.01 -5.41 -1.96
C SER A 405 9.58 -5.01 -3.37
N LEU A 406 9.24 -6.01 -4.18
CA LEU A 406 8.63 -5.84 -5.49
C LEU A 406 7.35 -6.68 -5.55
N CYS A 407 6.24 -6.05 -5.92
CA CYS A 407 4.94 -6.69 -6.02
C CYS A 407 4.26 -6.32 -7.35
N ILE A 408 3.78 -7.32 -8.10
CA ILE A 408 2.89 -7.14 -9.25
C ILE A 408 1.61 -7.94 -8.98
N ARG A 409 0.48 -7.25 -8.92
CA ARG A 409 -0.83 -7.82 -8.62
C ARG A 409 -1.83 -7.40 -9.65
N GLU A 410 -2.73 -8.30 -10.02
CA GLU A 410 -3.85 -7.99 -10.88
C GLU A 410 -5.16 -8.05 -10.08
N LEU A 411 -5.97 -7.00 -10.17
CA LEU A 411 -7.30 -6.92 -9.58
C LEU A 411 -8.33 -7.43 -10.59
N GLY A 412 -9.33 -8.17 -10.12
CA GLY A 412 -10.38 -8.73 -10.97
C GLY A 412 -10.76 -10.14 -10.56
N SER A 413 -12.05 -10.46 -10.65
CA SER A 413 -12.48 -11.85 -10.48
C SER A 413 -12.02 -12.65 -11.68
N VAL A 414 -11.21 -13.66 -11.44
CA VAL A 414 -10.93 -14.71 -12.41
C VAL A 414 -12.21 -15.54 -12.52
N SER A 415 -13.27 -15.03 -13.13
CA SER A 415 -14.52 -15.78 -13.25
C SER A 415 -14.28 -17.04 -14.12
N ASN A 416 -15.09 -18.09 -13.92
CA ASN A 416 -14.96 -19.40 -14.59
C ASN A 416 -15.24 -19.38 -16.11
N SER A 417 -15.08 -18.24 -16.77
CA SER A 417 -15.23 -18.09 -18.20
C SER A 417 -14.15 -18.91 -18.91
N ARG A 418 -14.55 -20.06 -19.45
CA ARG A 418 -13.71 -21.00 -20.22
C ARG A 418 -13.25 -20.43 -21.58
N LYS A 419 -13.45 -19.15 -21.88
CA LYS A 419 -13.28 -18.59 -23.24
C LYS A 419 -12.74 -17.16 -23.26
N GLY A 420 -11.77 -16.85 -22.40
CA GLY A 420 -10.94 -15.65 -22.55
C GLY A 420 -9.48 -16.05 -22.60
N THR A 421 -8.92 -16.22 -23.79
CA THR A 421 -7.48 -16.19 -24.04
C THR A 421 -6.99 -14.76 -23.78
N LEU A 422 -6.94 -14.36 -22.51
CA LEU A 422 -6.08 -13.24 -22.12
C LEU A 422 -4.68 -13.82 -22.12
N ALA A 423 -3.85 -13.32 -23.04
CA ALA A 423 -2.45 -13.66 -23.14
C ALA A 423 -1.84 -13.57 -21.73
N GLY A 424 -1.42 -14.71 -21.20
CA GLY A 424 -0.58 -14.69 -20.00
C GLY A 424 0.63 -13.82 -20.29
N VAL A 425 1.02 -13.02 -19.31
CA VAL A 425 2.15 -12.09 -19.36
C VAL A 425 3.43 -12.86 -19.66
N ASN A 426 3.69 -13.12 -20.95
CA ASN A 426 4.83 -13.93 -21.40
C ASN A 426 6.15 -13.12 -21.38
N THR A 427 6.13 -11.93 -20.80
CA THR A 427 7.23 -10.96 -20.87
C THR A 427 8.19 -11.05 -19.69
N ILE A 428 7.80 -11.71 -18.60
CA ILE A 428 8.68 -12.01 -17.46
C ILE A 428 9.27 -13.40 -17.66
N THR A 429 10.55 -13.46 -17.99
CA THR A 429 11.27 -14.72 -18.23
C THR A 429 12.33 -14.98 -17.18
N ASP A 430 13.06 -16.10 -17.32
CA ASP A 430 14.22 -16.41 -16.49
C ASP A 430 15.29 -15.30 -16.50
N ARG A 431 15.37 -14.50 -17.57
CA ARG A 431 16.29 -13.36 -17.64
C ARG A 431 15.93 -12.28 -16.62
N GLY A 432 14.65 -11.88 -16.55
CA GLY A 432 14.16 -10.92 -15.55
C GLY A 432 14.28 -11.48 -14.14
N LEU A 433 13.94 -12.76 -13.94
CA LEU A 433 14.09 -13.43 -12.64
C LEU A 433 15.55 -13.48 -12.18
N ALA A 434 16.50 -13.76 -13.07
CA ALA A 434 17.91 -13.76 -12.74
C ALA A 434 18.42 -12.37 -12.31
N ALA A 435 17.83 -11.28 -12.84
CA ALA A 435 18.12 -9.93 -12.36
C ALA A 435 17.60 -9.74 -10.92
N LEU A 436 16.36 -10.15 -10.65
CA LEU A 436 15.79 -10.12 -9.30
C LEU A 436 16.64 -10.92 -8.32
N TRP A 437 17.07 -12.14 -8.67
CA TRP A 437 17.89 -12.98 -7.81
C TRP A 437 19.23 -12.35 -7.42
N ARG A 438 19.81 -11.51 -8.28
CA ARG A 438 21.06 -10.80 -8.00
C ARG A 438 20.88 -9.51 -7.18
N ALA A 439 19.65 -9.02 -7.02
CA ALA A 439 19.40 -7.81 -6.24
C ALA A 439 19.72 -8.04 -4.74
N PRO A 440 20.64 -7.25 -4.14
CA PRO A 440 21.22 -7.56 -2.83
C PRO A 440 20.22 -7.37 -1.68
N HIS A 441 19.37 -6.35 -1.74
CA HIS A 441 18.46 -6.01 -0.64
C HIS A 441 17.04 -6.56 -0.84
N LEU A 442 16.79 -7.26 -1.96
CA LEU A 442 15.45 -7.69 -2.33
C LEU A 442 15.00 -8.93 -1.55
N THR A 443 14.17 -8.69 -0.53
CA THR A 443 13.67 -9.70 0.41
C THR A 443 12.30 -10.26 0.05
N SER A 444 11.46 -9.51 -0.65
CA SER A 444 10.07 -9.90 -0.95
C SER A 444 9.76 -9.69 -2.43
N ILE A 445 9.39 -10.77 -3.11
CA ILE A 445 8.97 -10.77 -4.51
C ILE A 445 7.60 -11.45 -4.57
N ASP A 446 6.61 -10.76 -5.11
CA ASP A 446 5.28 -11.31 -5.38
C ASP A 446 4.90 -10.95 -6.81
N LEU A 447 4.95 -11.93 -7.71
CA LEU A 447 4.71 -11.76 -9.13
C LEU A 447 3.54 -12.61 -9.57
N GLN A 448 2.81 -12.13 -10.56
CA GLN A 448 1.71 -12.84 -11.20
C GLN A 448 2.06 -13.15 -12.66
N ASP A 449 1.59 -14.28 -13.17
CA ASP A 449 1.68 -14.70 -14.58
C ASP A 449 3.13 -14.77 -15.12
N VAL A 450 4.08 -15.24 -14.30
CA VAL A 450 5.51 -15.38 -14.66
C VAL A 450 5.76 -16.61 -15.53
N ARG A 451 6.66 -16.50 -16.53
CA ARG A 451 7.20 -17.66 -17.24
C ARG A 451 8.58 -18.01 -16.71
N CYS A 452 8.67 -19.10 -15.94
CA CYS A 452 9.94 -19.57 -15.39
C CYS A 452 10.24 -21.02 -15.78
N SER A 453 11.53 -21.35 -15.83
CA SER A 453 12.02 -22.73 -15.87
C SER A 453 12.32 -23.26 -14.46
N ALA A 454 12.50 -24.57 -14.35
CA ALA A 454 12.94 -25.19 -13.09
C ALA A 454 14.32 -24.69 -12.64
N SER A 455 15.26 -24.52 -13.56
CA SER A 455 16.60 -24.01 -13.25
C SER A 455 16.55 -22.62 -12.61
N SER A 456 15.69 -21.72 -13.10
CA SER A 456 15.49 -20.39 -12.52
C SER A 456 14.94 -20.44 -11.08
N ILE A 457 14.10 -21.44 -10.76
CA ILE A 457 13.63 -21.69 -9.39
C ILE A 457 14.76 -22.22 -8.50
N LEU A 458 15.65 -23.05 -9.02
CA LEU A 458 16.81 -23.56 -8.27
C LEU A 458 17.88 -22.48 -8.08
N ASP A 459 18.07 -21.61 -9.06
CA ASP A 459 18.98 -20.47 -8.99
C ASP A 459 18.60 -19.49 -7.87
N PHE A 460 17.31 -19.37 -7.54
CA PHE A 460 16.87 -18.64 -6.35
C PHE A 460 17.51 -19.16 -5.05
N PHE A 461 17.73 -20.47 -4.92
CA PHE A 461 18.36 -21.09 -3.77
C PHE A 461 19.90 -21.05 -3.83
N ARG A 462 20.47 -20.90 -5.03
CA ARG A 462 21.92 -20.77 -5.26
C ARG A 462 22.40 -19.32 -5.17
N ALA A 463 21.53 -18.35 -5.38
CA ALA A 463 21.90 -16.93 -5.41
C ALA A 463 22.54 -16.51 -4.09
N ASP A 464 23.77 -16.01 -4.11
CA ASP A 464 24.44 -15.53 -2.91
C ASP A 464 24.11 -14.04 -2.66
N THR A 465 23.23 -13.78 -1.71
CA THR A 465 22.89 -12.42 -1.26
C THR A 465 23.28 -12.29 0.20
N ASN A 466 24.56 -12.00 0.47
CA ASN A 466 25.15 -11.89 1.81
C ASN A 466 24.54 -10.78 2.70
N THR A 467 23.60 -10.00 2.17
CA THR A 467 23.03 -8.78 2.77
C THR A 467 21.69 -8.99 3.47
N CYS A 468 21.00 -10.11 3.26
CA CYS A 468 19.65 -10.33 3.80
C CYS A 468 19.58 -11.59 4.67
N GLN A 469 18.86 -11.51 5.79
CA GLN A 469 18.63 -12.68 6.67
C GLN A 469 17.52 -13.61 6.15
N PHE A 470 16.56 -13.06 5.39
CA PHE A 470 15.45 -13.80 4.83
C PHE A 470 15.11 -13.34 3.40
N ARG A 471 14.59 -14.25 2.57
CA ARG A 471 14.10 -13.94 1.23
C ARG A 471 12.88 -14.78 0.86
N ARG A 472 11.89 -14.14 0.25
CA ARG A 472 10.62 -14.73 -0.14
C ARG A 472 10.31 -14.39 -1.59
N ALA A 473 9.90 -15.40 -2.35
CA ALA A 473 9.33 -15.25 -3.68
C ALA A 473 7.97 -15.95 -3.76
N GLN A 474 6.98 -15.30 -4.34
CA GLN A 474 5.66 -15.86 -4.61
C GLN A 474 5.32 -15.64 -6.07
N PHE A 475 5.10 -16.73 -6.81
CA PHE A 475 4.63 -16.71 -8.18
C PHE A 475 3.18 -17.21 -8.22
N ARG A 476 2.29 -16.34 -8.68
CA ARG A 476 0.85 -16.57 -8.77
C ARG A 476 0.46 -16.84 -10.22
N GLU A 477 -0.46 -17.77 -10.40
CA GLU A 477 -1.05 -18.10 -11.70
C GLU A 477 -0.02 -18.50 -12.78
N LEU A 478 0.84 -19.48 -12.48
CA LEU A 478 1.77 -20.07 -13.47
C LEU A 478 1.07 -20.77 -14.68
N GLY A 479 -0.26 -20.78 -14.69
CA GLY A 479 -1.06 -21.27 -15.81
C GLY A 479 -0.72 -22.71 -16.20
N VAL A 480 -0.48 -22.91 -17.50
CA VAL A 480 -0.19 -24.22 -18.11
C VAL A 480 1.21 -24.74 -17.76
N CYS A 481 2.17 -23.84 -17.49
CA CYS A 481 3.55 -24.21 -17.18
C CYS A 481 3.70 -24.80 -15.77
N PHE A 482 2.71 -24.62 -14.89
CA PHE A 482 2.79 -25.05 -13.49
C PHE A 482 3.16 -26.53 -13.32
N GLY A 483 2.52 -27.43 -14.08
CA GLY A 483 2.78 -28.86 -13.98
C GLY A 483 4.21 -29.22 -14.35
N GLU A 484 4.66 -28.76 -15.52
CA GLU A 484 6.00 -28.99 -16.05
C GLU A 484 7.08 -28.42 -15.14
N VAL A 485 6.91 -27.18 -14.67
CA VAL A 485 7.87 -26.53 -13.77
C VAL A 485 7.97 -27.28 -12.45
N VAL A 486 6.84 -27.63 -11.82
CA VAL A 486 6.84 -28.38 -10.54
C VAL A 486 7.48 -29.75 -10.71
N GLN A 487 7.16 -30.47 -11.79
CA GLN A 487 7.73 -31.79 -12.06
C GLN A 487 9.25 -31.71 -12.23
N SER A 488 9.73 -30.78 -13.05
CA SER A 488 11.16 -30.59 -13.29
C SER A 488 11.90 -30.14 -12.02
N VAL A 489 11.35 -29.19 -11.26
CA VAL A 489 11.95 -28.76 -9.98
C VAL A 489 12.09 -29.91 -8.99
N LEU A 490 11.05 -30.72 -8.80
CA LEU A 490 11.10 -31.84 -7.85
C LEU A 490 12.05 -32.95 -8.33
N ASN A 491 12.04 -33.27 -9.64
CA ASN A 491 12.96 -34.25 -10.22
C ASN A 491 14.42 -33.80 -10.09
N GLU A 492 14.73 -32.54 -10.41
CA GLU A 492 16.09 -32.00 -10.29
C GLU A 492 16.55 -31.99 -8.83
N LEU A 493 15.69 -31.58 -7.88
CA LEU A 493 16.00 -31.65 -6.45
C LEU A 493 16.25 -33.08 -5.97
N ALA A 494 15.49 -34.05 -6.47
CA ALA A 494 15.63 -35.47 -6.13
C ALA A 494 16.86 -36.13 -6.76
N THR A 495 17.24 -35.74 -7.98
CA THR A 495 18.28 -36.41 -8.79
C THR A 495 19.64 -35.72 -8.80
N GLU A 496 19.72 -34.39 -8.65
CA GLU A 496 21.00 -33.68 -8.69
C GLU A 496 21.94 -34.21 -7.61
N SER A 497 23.15 -34.60 -8.00
CA SER A 497 24.23 -35.00 -7.09
C SER A 497 24.95 -33.80 -6.45
N ASP A 498 24.39 -32.60 -6.58
CA ASP A 498 25.03 -31.33 -6.24
C ASP A 498 25.16 -31.17 -4.72
N ARG A 499 26.30 -31.62 -4.18
CA ARG A 499 26.66 -31.48 -2.76
C ARG A 499 26.76 -30.01 -2.33
N GLY A 500 26.85 -29.05 -3.25
CA GLY A 500 26.96 -27.63 -2.94
C GLY A 500 25.67 -26.97 -2.47
N LEU A 501 24.49 -27.43 -2.92
CA LEU A 501 23.22 -26.75 -2.62
C LEU A 501 22.90 -26.74 -1.12
N ALA A 502 23.17 -27.85 -0.41
CA ALA A 502 22.93 -27.94 1.03
C ALA A 502 23.71 -26.87 1.82
N ASP A 503 24.96 -26.59 1.43
CA ASP A 503 25.83 -25.59 2.08
C ASP A 503 25.33 -24.15 1.87
N TYR A 504 24.63 -23.87 0.76
CA TYR A 504 24.01 -22.56 0.52
C TYR A 504 22.73 -22.37 1.33
N LEU A 505 21.94 -23.43 1.52
CA LEU A 505 20.64 -23.38 2.17
C LEU A 505 20.72 -23.11 3.68
N THR A 506 21.82 -23.50 4.34
CA THR A 506 22.02 -23.28 5.78
C THR A 506 22.34 -21.83 6.15
N LYS A 507 22.77 -21.00 5.18
CA LYS A 507 23.23 -19.62 5.44
C LYS A 507 22.08 -18.62 5.58
N MET A 508 20.91 -18.89 4.96
CA MET A 508 19.85 -17.89 4.83
C MET A 508 18.46 -18.53 4.79
N SER A 509 17.49 -17.89 5.44
CA SER A 509 16.08 -18.30 5.37
C SER A 509 15.48 -17.97 4.00
N ARG A 510 15.04 -18.97 3.24
CA ARG A 510 14.45 -18.79 1.90
C ARG A 510 13.12 -19.50 1.77
N MET A 511 12.23 -18.89 1.01
CA MET A 511 10.91 -19.44 0.68
C MET A 511 10.53 -19.06 -0.74
N ILE A 512 10.14 -20.04 -1.54
CA ILE A 512 9.48 -19.80 -2.83
C ILE A 512 8.16 -20.55 -2.90
N SER A 513 7.11 -19.85 -3.32
CA SER A 513 5.76 -20.37 -3.44
C SER A 513 5.30 -20.26 -4.89
N LEU A 514 5.05 -21.38 -5.54
CA LEU A 514 4.53 -21.49 -6.90
C LEU A 514 3.06 -21.86 -6.82
N SER A 515 2.19 -21.15 -7.52
CA SER A 515 0.75 -21.42 -7.49
C SER A 515 0.09 -21.32 -8.86
N SER A 516 -0.94 -22.14 -9.06
CA SER A 516 -1.81 -22.14 -10.23
C SER A 516 -3.23 -22.45 -9.77
N ARG A 517 -4.19 -21.61 -10.13
CA ARG A 517 -5.58 -21.80 -9.75
C ARG A 517 -6.19 -23.05 -10.36
N ARG A 518 -5.83 -23.37 -11.60
CA ARG A 518 -6.25 -24.64 -12.22
C ARG A 518 -5.57 -25.82 -11.55
N GLY A 519 -4.41 -25.62 -10.96
CA GLY A 519 -3.57 -26.70 -10.46
C GLY A 519 -3.18 -27.69 -11.54
N TYR A 520 -2.46 -28.73 -11.14
CA TYR A 520 -2.05 -29.82 -12.01
C TYR A 520 -2.24 -31.15 -11.28
N VAL A 521 -2.55 -32.20 -12.03
CA VAL A 521 -2.83 -33.52 -11.46
C VAL A 521 -1.53 -34.32 -11.44
N PHE A 522 -1.11 -34.71 -10.24
CA PHE A 522 0.06 -35.56 -10.02
C PHE A 522 -0.37 -36.91 -9.46
N GLU A 523 0.39 -37.96 -9.77
CA GLU A 523 0.26 -39.23 -9.07
C GLU A 523 0.71 -39.09 -7.62
N ARG A 524 -0.09 -39.62 -6.70
CA ARG A 524 0.22 -39.55 -5.27
C ARG A 524 1.46 -40.36 -4.94
N SER A 525 1.64 -41.53 -5.56
CA SER A 525 2.84 -42.37 -5.45
C SER A 525 4.10 -41.58 -5.84
N TRP A 526 4.06 -40.89 -6.98
CA TRP A 526 5.17 -40.07 -7.46
C TRP A 526 5.50 -38.93 -6.48
N LEU A 527 4.50 -38.22 -5.95
CA LEU A 527 4.74 -37.18 -4.93
C LEU A 527 5.39 -37.75 -3.67
N VAL A 528 4.96 -38.94 -3.21
CA VAL A 528 5.56 -39.64 -2.06
C VAL A 528 6.97 -40.13 -2.37
N GLU A 529 7.26 -40.56 -3.60
CA GLU A 529 8.61 -40.93 -4.02
C GLU A 529 9.56 -39.72 -3.98
N MET A 530 9.13 -38.59 -4.53
CA MET A 530 9.88 -37.33 -4.46
C MET A 530 10.11 -36.89 -2.99
N GLN A 531 9.22 -37.26 -2.06
CA GLN A 531 9.46 -37.14 -0.62
C GLN A 531 10.68 -37.83 -0.14
N HIS A 532 10.68 -39.14 -0.35
CA HIS A 532 11.70 -39.98 0.21
C HIS A 532 13.04 -39.60 -0.39
N ALA A 533 13.09 -39.26 -1.68
CA ALA A 533 14.28 -38.76 -2.34
C ALA A 533 14.80 -37.44 -1.72
N ILE A 534 13.94 -36.42 -1.59
CA ILE A 534 14.35 -35.10 -1.07
C ILE A 534 14.70 -35.18 0.42
N GLN A 535 13.94 -35.92 1.23
CA GLN A 535 14.25 -36.13 2.66
C GLN A 535 15.54 -36.94 2.87
N ALA A 536 15.81 -37.93 2.01
CA ALA A 536 17.06 -38.68 2.07
C ALA A 536 18.28 -37.81 1.73
N LYS A 537 18.09 -36.81 0.87
CA LYS A 537 19.12 -35.85 0.47
C LYS A 537 19.33 -34.74 1.49
N PHE A 538 18.25 -34.11 1.97
CA PHE A 538 18.27 -33.02 2.96
C PHE A 538 17.88 -33.53 4.34
N LYS A 539 18.76 -34.36 4.93
CA LYS A 539 18.49 -35.09 6.18
C LYS A 539 18.33 -34.19 7.40
N GLN A 540 18.93 -33.00 7.40
CA GLN A 540 18.81 -32.04 8.50
C GLN A 540 17.60 -31.11 8.30
N GLY A 541 16.85 -31.31 7.21
CA GLY A 541 15.70 -30.49 6.85
C GLY A 541 16.11 -29.13 6.29
N GLU A 542 17.28 -29.06 5.65
CA GLU A 542 17.86 -27.87 5.01
C GLU A 542 16.94 -27.31 3.91
N LEU A 543 16.21 -28.18 3.23
CA LEU A 543 15.13 -27.85 2.31
C LEU A 543 13.91 -28.72 2.60
N ARG A 544 12.75 -28.09 2.65
CA ARG A 544 11.46 -28.75 2.83
C ARG A 544 10.52 -28.30 1.74
N PHE A 545 9.54 -29.15 1.43
CA PHE A 545 8.42 -28.71 0.62
C PHE A 545 7.07 -29.13 1.18
N ALA A 546 6.06 -28.37 0.77
CA ALA A 546 4.67 -28.67 1.01
C ALA A 546 3.89 -28.45 -0.28
N VAL A 547 2.97 -29.36 -0.57
CA VAL A 547 2.04 -29.24 -1.70
C VAL A 547 0.63 -29.07 -1.18
N PHE A 548 -0.12 -28.14 -1.77
CA PHE A 548 -1.48 -27.82 -1.37
C PHE A 548 -2.45 -28.26 -2.46
N THR A 549 -3.43 -29.08 -2.09
CA THR A 549 -4.43 -29.57 -3.05
C THR A 549 -5.53 -28.54 -3.28
N VAL A 550 -6.04 -28.44 -4.50
CA VAL A 550 -7.24 -27.64 -4.78
C VAL A 550 -8.47 -28.38 -4.27
N ASN A 551 -9.35 -27.67 -3.55
CA ASN A 551 -10.53 -28.24 -2.90
C ASN A 551 -11.50 -28.93 -3.88
N LYS A 552 -12.15 -30.01 -3.43
CA LYS A 552 -12.94 -30.96 -4.24
C LYS A 552 -14.17 -30.37 -4.96
N ASP A 553 -14.70 -29.24 -4.49
CA ASP A 553 -16.10 -28.87 -4.76
C ASP A 553 -16.35 -27.92 -5.93
N LYS A 554 -15.32 -27.45 -6.67
CA LYS A 554 -15.54 -26.46 -7.74
C LYS A 554 -15.62 -27.02 -9.17
N ASP A 555 -15.30 -28.29 -9.38
CA ASP A 555 -15.26 -28.90 -10.73
C ASP A 555 -16.20 -30.10 -10.92
N THR A 556 -17.04 -30.45 -9.95
CA THR A 556 -18.13 -31.44 -10.14
C THR A 556 -19.18 -30.99 -11.15
N GLY A 557 -19.14 -29.73 -11.61
CA GLY A 557 -19.95 -29.19 -12.70
C GLY A 557 -19.45 -29.53 -14.12
N LEU A 558 -18.72 -30.64 -14.34
CA LEU A 558 -18.42 -31.16 -15.68
C LEU A 558 -19.67 -31.86 -16.28
N HIS A 559 -20.73 -31.11 -16.48
CA HIS A 559 -21.76 -31.42 -17.48
C HIS A 559 -21.53 -30.52 -18.70
N SER A 560 -20.40 -30.69 -19.40
CA SER A 560 -20.25 -30.10 -20.73
C SER A 560 -20.84 -31.04 -21.78
N ARG A 561 -22.11 -30.80 -22.12
CA ARG A 561 -22.71 -31.22 -23.39
C ARG A 561 -22.11 -30.37 -24.52
N SER A 562 -20.92 -30.71 -25.02
CA SER A 562 -20.51 -30.39 -26.40
C SER A 562 -19.08 -30.86 -26.68
N SER A 563 -18.96 -31.76 -27.67
CA SER A 563 -17.79 -32.01 -28.53
C SER A 563 -16.40 -32.10 -27.87
N HIS A 564 -16.03 -33.29 -27.41
CA HIS A 564 -14.63 -33.66 -27.16
C HIS A 564 -14.35 -35.05 -27.75
N SER A 565 -13.13 -35.29 -28.24
CA SER A 565 -12.72 -36.55 -28.88
C SER A 565 -12.92 -37.74 -27.94
N VAL A 566 -13.12 -38.94 -28.49
CA VAL A 566 -13.33 -40.19 -27.73
C VAL A 566 -12.20 -40.43 -26.71
N GLU A 567 -10.98 -40.02 -27.05
CA GLU A 567 -9.78 -40.11 -26.19
C GLU A 567 -9.87 -39.21 -24.95
N GLN A 568 -10.32 -37.97 -25.10
CA GLN A 568 -10.49 -37.05 -23.97
C GLN A 568 -11.56 -37.56 -22.98
N GLY A 569 -12.62 -38.19 -23.50
CA GLY A 569 -13.65 -38.83 -22.69
C GLY A 569 -13.15 -40.06 -21.91
N ALA A 570 -12.23 -40.83 -22.49
CA ALA A 570 -11.60 -41.98 -21.84
C ALA A 570 -10.62 -41.52 -20.74
N ILE A 571 -9.76 -40.54 -21.03
CA ILE A 571 -8.81 -39.97 -20.06
C ILE A 571 -9.55 -39.35 -18.87
N ALA A 572 -10.63 -38.59 -19.11
CA ALA A 572 -11.44 -38.02 -18.05
C ALA A 572 -12.06 -39.08 -17.12
N LYS A 573 -12.54 -40.22 -17.68
CA LYS A 573 -13.07 -41.34 -16.88
C LYS A 573 -11.99 -42.05 -16.07
N ILE A 574 -10.78 -42.21 -16.63
CA ILE A 574 -9.63 -42.80 -15.93
C ILE A 574 -9.20 -41.91 -14.77
N LEU A 575 -9.03 -40.61 -15.02
CA LEU A 575 -8.67 -39.63 -13.99
C LEU A 575 -9.75 -39.55 -12.91
N ALA A 576 -11.04 -39.56 -13.26
CA ALA A 576 -12.12 -39.57 -12.28
C ALA A 576 -12.08 -40.81 -11.37
N ARG A 577 -11.79 -42.00 -11.92
CA ARG A 577 -11.64 -43.24 -11.15
C ARG A 577 -10.42 -43.21 -10.25
N ALA A 578 -9.27 -42.77 -10.75
CA ALA A 578 -8.04 -42.62 -9.97
C ALA A 578 -8.20 -41.57 -8.86
N TRP A 579 -8.95 -40.51 -9.12
CA TRP A 579 -9.23 -39.45 -8.15
C TRP A 579 -10.16 -39.94 -7.02
N ILE A 580 -11.19 -40.74 -7.34
CA ILE A 580 -12.06 -41.38 -6.33
C ILE A 580 -11.26 -42.32 -5.43
N LYS A 581 -10.29 -43.05 -5.99
CA LYS A 581 -9.40 -43.94 -5.23
C LYS A 581 -8.32 -43.19 -4.42
N GLY A 582 -8.10 -41.91 -4.71
CA GLY A 582 -7.05 -41.10 -4.06
C GLY A 582 -5.65 -41.37 -4.61
N ASP A 583 -5.55 -41.99 -5.79
CA ASP A 583 -4.30 -42.33 -6.48
C ASP A 583 -3.66 -41.10 -7.13
N VAL A 584 -4.46 -40.08 -7.44
CA VAL A 584 -4.02 -38.79 -8.00
C VAL A 584 -4.47 -37.63 -7.13
N LEU A 585 -3.66 -36.57 -7.13
CA LEU A 585 -3.90 -35.34 -6.38
C LEU A 585 -3.78 -34.13 -7.30
N ARG A 586 -4.78 -33.24 -7.23
CA ARG A 586 -4.72 -31.97 -7.92
C ARG A 586 -4.05 -30.93 -7.04
N ILE A 587 -2.79 -30.62 -7.35
CA ILE A 587 -1.98 -29.66 -6.62
C ILE A 587 -2.17 -28.28 -7.23
N GLY A 588 -2.59 -27.31 -6.41
CA GLY A 588 -2.73 -25.90 -6.80
C GLY A 588 -1.55 -25.03 -6.40
N ARG A 589 -0.71 -25.51 -5.48
CA ARG A 589 0.42 -24.75 -4.97
C ARG A 589 1.53 -25.67 -4.46
N LEU A 590 2.76 -25.32 -4.80
CA LEU A 590 4.00 -25.87 -4.25
C LEU A 590 4.69 -24.77 -3.43
N VAL A 591 5.16 -25.11 -2.23
CA VAL A 591 5.98 -24.23 -1.39
C VAL A 591 7.28 -24.96 -1.09
N LEU A 592 8.40 -24.36 -1.45
CA LEU A 592 9.75 -24.79 -1.07
C LEU A 592 10.30 -23.80 -0.02
N TYR A 593 10.87 -24.29 1.07
CA TYR A 593 11.38 -23.44 2.14
C TYR A 593 12.51 -24.08 2.95
N THR A 594 13.42 -23.26 3.49
CA THR A 594 14.56 -23.75 4.29
C THR A 594 14.25 -23.77 5.80
N GLN A 595 13.53 -22.77 6.30
CA GLN A 595 13.17 -22.65 7.71
C GLN A 595 11.72 -22.17 7.88
N GLU A 596 11.03 -22.62 8.95
CA GLU A 596 9.66 -22.18 9.24
C GLU A 596 9.49 -20.66 9.35
N PRO A 597 10.43 -19.88 9.95
CA PRO A 597 10.31 -18.43 10.01
C PRO A 597 10.24 -17.74 8.63
N ALA A 598 10.69 -18.40 7.56
CA ALA A 598 10.59 -17.86 6.20
C ALA A 598 9.14 -17.86 5.68
N LEU A 599 8.28 -18.72 6.21
CA LEU A 599 6.87 -18.83 5.86
C LEU A 599 6.06 -17.69 6.49
N ASP A 600 4.95 -17.30 5.86
CA ASP A 600 4.00 -16.37 6.48
C ASP A 600 3.27 -17.03 7.67
N LEU A 601 2.73 -16.22 8.59
CA LEU A 601 2.07 -16.72 9.80
C LEU A 601 0.90 -17.67 9.50
N ARG A 602 0.20 -17.47 8.38
CA ARG A 602 -0.92 -18.31 7.97
C ARG A 602 -0.40 -19.69 7.54
N LEU A 603 0.62 -19.75 6.70
CA LEU A 603 1.30 -20.98 6.29
C LEU A 603 1.95 -21.68 7.48
N GLN A 604 2.62 -20.96 8.37
CA GLN A 604 3.17 -21.53 9.60
C GLN A 604 2.07 -22.19 10.43
N LYS A 605 0.92 -21.52 10.61
CA LYS A 605 -0.22 -22.08 11.34
C LYS A 605 -0.80 -23.31 10.63
N VAL A 606 -0.99 -23.24 9.31
CA VAL A 606 -1.52 -24.37 8.50
C VAL A 606 -0.59 -25.57 8.57
N LEU A 607 0.73 -25.37 8.42
CA LEU A 607 1.69 -26.45 8.51
C LEU A 607 1.78 -27.00 9.94
N ARG A 608 1.92 -26.16 10.98
CA ARG A 608 2.01 -26.62 12.38
C ARG A 608 0.77 -27.39 12.84
N THR A 609 -0.43 -26.97 12.45
CA THR A 609 -1.67 -27.68 12.83
C THR A 609 -1.82 -29.04 12.15
N ARG A 610 -1.16 -29.25 11.00
CA ARG A 610 -1.27 -30.48 10.20
C ARG A 610 -0.10 -31.44 10.42
N THR A 611 1.10 -30.92 10.69
CA THR A 611 2.31 -31.72 10.93
C THR A 611 2.34 -32.37 12.32
N THR A 612 1.59 -31.85 13.30
CA THR A 612 1.47 -32.49 14.63
C THR A 612 0.69 -33.81 14.62
N HIS A 613 -0.08 -34.10 13.57
CA HIS A 613 -0.93 -35.29 13.50
C HIS A 613 -0.54 -36.29 12.41
N THR A 614 0.27 -35.88 11.43
CA THR A 614 0.75 -36.75 10.35
C THR A 614 2.06 -36.19 9.78
N SER A 615 3.00 -37.04 9.38
CA SER A 615 4.16 -36.69 8.53
C SER A 615 3.77 -36.22 7.12
N SER A 616 2.49 -35.91 6.89
CA SER A 616 1.92 -35.54 5.61
C SER A 616 2.04 -34.04 5.37
N TRP A 617 3.02 -33.71 4.55
CA TRP A 617 3.25 -32.46 3.83
C TRP A 617 2.32 -32.20 2.63
N ILE A 618 1.40 -33.13 2.33
CA ILE A 618 0.29 -32.92 1.40
C ILE A 618 -0.82 -32.28 2.23
N VAL A 619 -1.03 -30.99 2.00
CA VAL A 619 -2.01 -30.19 2.72
C VAL A 619 -3.27 -30.08 1.88
N THR A 620 -4.36 -30.64 2.37
CA THR A 620 -5.69 -30.33 1.84
C THR A 620 -6.16 -29.01 2.43
N GLU A 621 -6.15 -27.95 1.63
CA GLU A 621 -6.71 -26.64 1.99
C GLU A 621 -8.22 -26.67 2.18
#